data_AF-A0A7W8KGP1-F1
#
_entry.id   AF-A0A7W8KGP1-F1
#
_cell.length_a   1.000
_cell.length_b   1.000
_cell.length_c   1.000
_cell.angle_alpha   90.00
_cell.angle_beta   90.00
_cell.angle_gamma   90.00
#
_symmetry.space_group_name_H-M   'P 1'
#
loop_
_entity.id
_entity.type
_entity.pdbx_description
1 polymer ?
#
loop_
_entity_poly.entity_id
_entity_poly.type
_entity_poly.pdbx_seq_one_letter_code
_entity_poly.pdbx_strand_id
1 'polypeptide(L)'
;MNVPRSALSVIAGCSAALIAYAVIFVRGDLGGVMTYLRARAALRHLREAGAGSAAIQAARDHLTAVGMQVGDPALAARLIPLAALLGVVVGALVWRLFSAQAARPAVSAQERMVERFAHRNGGRFTLDDLSARSPLSGEQARAATARLTASGRLTRDGDTYRLS
;
A
#
# COMPACT_ATOMS: atom_id res chain seq x y z
N MET A 1 -20.17 -8.75 5.36
CA MET A 1 -19.42 -7.47 5.45
C MET A 1 -17.94 -7.79 5.43
N ASN A 2 -17.16 -7.29 4.47
CA ASN A 2 -15.72 -7.60 4.39
C ASN A 2 -14.96 -6.78 5.44
N VAL A 3 -14.97 -7.24 6.69
CA VAL A 3 -14.29 -6.63 7.86
C VAL A 3 -12.86 -6.17 7.56
N PRO A 4 -11.97 -6.99 6.94
CA PRO A 4 -10.61 -6.53 6.63
C PRO A 4 -10.58 -5.38 5.61
N ARG A 5 -11.51 -5.36 4.65
CA ARG A 5 -11.60 -4.27 3.66
C ARG A 5 -12.04 -2.96 4.32
N SER A 6 -13.05 -3.03 5.19
CA SER A 6 -13.53 -1.86 5.95
C SER A 6 -12.42 -1.30 6.83
N ALA A 7 -11.74 -2.17 7.58
CA ALA A 7 -10.64 -1.79 8.46
C ALA A 7 -9.51 -1.10 7.68
N LEU A 8 -9.04 -1.69 6.58
CA LEU A 8 -7.97 -1.12 5.76
C LEU A 8 -8.35 0.22 5.13
N SER A 9 -9.59 0.36 4.67
CA SER A 9 -10.06 1.62 4.06
C SER A 9 -10.16 2.74 5.08
N VAL A 10 -10.63 2.43 6.30
CA VAL A 10 -10.69 3.38 7.42
C VAL A 10 -9.28 3.78 7.85
N ILE A 11 -8.38 2.81 8.04
CA ILE A 11 -6.98 3.08 8.40
C ILE A 11 -6.33 3.99 7.35
N ALA A 12 -6.47 3.66 6.06
CA ALA A 12 -5.90 4.45 4.97
C ALA A 12 -6.46 5.89 4.96
N GLY A 13 -7.76 6.06 5.15
CA GLY A 13 -8.38 7.38 5.23
C GLY A 13 -7.91 8.19 6.43
N CYS A 14 -7.85 7.58 7.62
CA CYS A 14 -7.34 8.22 8.83
C CYS A 14 -5.87 8.62 8.69
N SER A 15 -5.02 7.73 8.16
CA SER A 15 -3.60 8.02 7.89
C SER A 15 -3.45 9.18 6.91
N ALA A 16 -4.23 9.20 5.82
CA ALA A 16 -4.19 10.29 4.84
C ALA A 16 -4.61 11.63 5.45
N ALA A 17 -5.65 11.65 6.29
CA ALA A 17 -6.09 12.85 7.00
C ALA A 17 -5.00 13.38 7.95
N LEU A 18 -4.34 12.49 8.71
CA LEU A 18 -3.25 12.87 9.60
C LEU A 18 -2.03 13.42 8.85
N ILE A 19 -1.69 12.80 7.71
CA ILE A 19 -0.60 13.29 6.85
C ILE A 19 -0.95 14.65 6.27
N ALA A 20 -2.17 14.83 5.74
CA ALA A 20 -2.62 16.10 5.20
C ALA A 20 -2.58 17.20 6.28
N TYR A 21 -3.08 16.89 7.48
CA TYR A 21 -3.00 17.80 8.63
C TYR A 21 -1.54 18.17 8.96
N ALA A 22 -0.63 17.20 9.02
CA ALA A 22 0.78 17.46 9.31
C ALA A 22 1.45 18.34 8.24
N VAL A 23 1.16 18.10 6.96
CA VAL A 23 1.68 18.92 5.85
C VAL A 23 1.16 20.35 5.95
N ILE A 24 -0.14 20.52 6.23
CA ILE A 24 -0.75 21.84 6.40
C ILE A 24 -0.18 22.56 7.63
N PHE A 25 -0.01 21.86 8.74
CA PHE A 25 0.53 22.41 9.98
C PHE A 25 1.92 23.02 9.79
N VAL A 26 2.76 22.40 8.97
CA VAL A 26 4.09 22.91 8.66
C VAL A 26 4.11 23.75 7.38
N ARG A 27 2.96 23.97 6.73
CA ARG A 27 2.84 24.70 5.45
C ARG A 27 3.74 24.10 4.35
N GLY A 28 4.08 22.82 4.44
CA GLY A 28 5.02 22.14 3.55
C GLY A 28 6.51 22.46 3.77
N ASP A 29 6.89 23.18 4.83
CA ASP A 29 8.29 23.55 5.11
C ASP A 29 9.10 22.39 5.73
N LEU A 30 9.50 21.44 4.88
CA LEU A 30 10.35 20.32 5.27
C LEU A 30 11.73 20.77 5.79
N GLY A 31 12.24 21.90 5.31
CA GLY A 31 13.50 22.48 5.77
C GLY A 31 13.41 22.92 7.24
N GLY A 32 12.32 23.60 7.59
CA GLY A 32 11.97 23.97 8.95
C GLY A 32 11.82 22.75 9.87
N VAL A 33 11.15 21.69 9.42
CA VAL A 33 11.06 20.43 10.18
C VAL A 33 12.45 19.86 10.47
N MET A 34 13.34 19.82 9.48
CA MET A 34 14.70 19.32 9.67
C MET A 34 15.49 20.18 10.65
N THR A 35 15.33 21.51 10.61
CA THR A 35 15.93 22.43 11.59
C THR A 35 15.43 22.15 13.00
N TYR A 36 14.12 21.95 13.17
CA TYR A 36 13.51 21.57 14.45
C TYR A 36 14.06 20.23 14.96
N LEU A 37 14.16 19.22 14.10
CA LEU A 37 14.70 17.91 14.47
C LEU A 37 16.18 17.97 14.88
N ARG A 38 16.99 18.78 14.20
CA ARG A 38 18.39 19.03 14.58
C ARG A 38 18.48 19.74 15.92
N ALA A 39 17.69 20.78 16.16
CA ALA A 39 17.63 21.47 17.44
C ALA A 39 17.20 20.54 18.59
N ARG A 40 16.24 19.64 18.32
CA ARG A 40 15.80 18.62 19.28
C ARG A 40 16.90 17.60 19.58
N ALA A 41 17.66 17.18 18.57
CA ALA A 41 18.80 16.28 18.75
C ALA A 41 19.92 16.96 19.57
N ALA A 42 20.23 18.22 19.29
CA ALA A 42 21.21 19.00 20.04
C ALA A 42 20.82 19.13 21.53
N LEU A 43 19.53 19.42 21.82
CA LEU A 43 19.02 19.45 23.18
C LEU A 43 19.14 18.08 23.89
N ARG A 44 18.93 16.99 23.17
CA ARG A 44 19.10 15.64 23.72
C ARG A 44 20.56 15.37 24.08
N HIS A 45 21.49 15.67 23.18
CA HIS A 45 22.92 15.50 23.43
C HIS A 45 23.41 16.37 24.60
N LEU A 46 22.91 17.60 24.76
CA LEU A 46 23.25 18.43 25.92
C LEU A 46 22.78 17.80 27.24
N ARG A 47 21.62 17.14 27.26
CA ARG A 47 21.15 16.42 28.46
C ARG A 47 21.98 15.19 28.76
N GLU A 48 22.31 14.42 27.72
CA GLU A 48 23.13 13.21 27.84
C GLU A 48 24.56 13.53 28.29
N ALA A 49 25.12 14.64 27.81
CA ALA A 49 26.44 15.14 28.21
C ALA A 49 26.47 15.78 29.61
N GLY A 50 25.33 15.84 30.32
CA GLY A 50 25.26 16.47 31.64
C GLY A 50 25.53 17.97 31.63
N ALA A 51 25.19 18.66 30.53
CA ALA A 51 25.42 20.10 30.42
C ALA A 51 24.67 20.88 31.51
N GLY A 52 25.22 22.03 31.90
CA GLY A 52 24.63 22.89 32.92
C GLY A 52 23.19 23.30 32.60
N SER A 53 22.39 23.53 33.64
CA SER A 53 20.97 23.89 33.53
C SER A 53 20.72 25.10 32.63
N ALA A 54 21.61 26.09 32.63
CA ALA A 54 21.54 27.26 31.76
C ALA A 54 21.64 26.89 30.25
N ALA A 55 22.55 25.97 29.89
CA ALA A 55 22.71 25.53 28.51
C ALA A 55 21.51 24.70 28.03
N ILE A 56 20.94 23.86 28.91
CA ILE A 56 19.73 23.10 28.61
C ILE A 56 18.53 24.04 28.42
N GLN A 57 18.42 25.08 29.24
CA GLN A 57 17.33 26.04 29.13
C GLN A 57 17.44 26.87 27.85
N ALA A 58 18.61 27.41 27.53
CA ALA A 58 18.84 28.11 26.26
C ALA A 58 18.51 27.24 25.04
N ALA A 59 18.88 25.95 25.06
CA ALA A 59 18.55 25.02 24.00
C ALA A 59 17.04 24.69 23.92
N ARG A 60 16.32 24.69 25.05
CA ARG A 60 14.85 24.58 25.07
C ARG A 60 14.20 25.82 24.46
N ASP A 61 14.67 27.01 24.83
CA ASP A 61 14.12 28.28 24.33
C ASP A 61 14.37 28.43 22.82
N HIS A 62 15.53 27.98 22.34
CA HIS A 62 15.79 27.89 20.91
C HIS A 62 14.85 26.89 20.21
N LEU A 63 14.63 25.71 20.80
CA LEU A 63 13.73 24.71 20.24
C LEU A 63 12.27 25.20 20.16
N THR A 64 11.79 25.91 21.18
CA THR A 64 10.44 26.49 21.17
C THR A 64 10.32 27.59 20.13
N ALA A 65 11.33 28.47 20.00
CA ALA A 65 11.36 29.49 18.96
C ALA A 65 11.28 28.90 17.55
N VAL A 66 12.07 27.86 17.27
CA VAL A 66 12.01 27.13 15.98
C VAL A 66 10.64 26.48 15.80
N GLY A 67 10.08 25.84 16.83
CA GLY A 67 8.76 25.23 16.77
C GLY A 67 7.65 26.20 16.39
N MET A 68 7.69 27.43 16.94
CA MET A 68 6.73 28.50 16.63
C MET A 68 6.87 29.06 15.21
N GLN A 69 8.06 29.00 14.62
CA GLN A 69 8.29 29.45 13.24
C GLN A 69 7.82 28.41 12.22
N VAL A 70 8.03 27.13 12.53
CA VAL A 70 7.73 26.01 11.63
C VAL A 70 6.23 25.71 11.60
N GLY A 71 5.57 25.72 12.75
CA GLY A 71 4.15 25.37 12.87
C GLY A 71 3.20 26.56 12.73
N ASP A 72 2.11 26.37 11.99
CA ASP A 72 0.94 27.25 12.00
C ASP A 72 -0.31 26.49 12.48
N PRO A 73 -0.56 26.46 13.80
CA PRO A 73 -1.71 25.74 14.36
C PRO A 73 -3.05 26.36 13.96
N ALA A 74 -3.10 27.68 13.70
CA ALA A 74 -4.33 28.37 13.35
C ALA A 74 -4.79 28.00 11.93
N LEU A 75 -3.84 27.96 10.99
CA LEU A 75 -4.11 27.46 9.64
C LEU A 75 -4.52 25.98 9.66
N ALA A 76 -3.78 25.15 10.40
CA ALA A 76 -4.08 23.73 10.53
C ALA A 76 -5.50 23.49 11.07
N ALA A 77 -5.91 24.22 12.11
CA ALA A 77 -7.24 24.12 12.69
C ALA A 77 -8.35 24.49 11.69
N ARG A 78 -8.14 25.55 10.89
CA ARG A 78 -9.12 25.97 9.86
C ARG A 78 -9.28 24.95 8.74
N LEU A 79 -8.24 24.17 8.47
CA LEU A 79 -8.22 23.20 7.37
C LEU A 79 -8.43 21.74 7.82
N ILE A 80 -8.81 21.51 9.09
CA ILE A 80 -9.28 20.20 9.56
C ILE A 80 -10.38 19.61 8.64
N PRO A 81 -11.40 20.38 8.20
CA PRO A 81 -12.42 19.84 7.30
C PRO A 81 -11.85 19.36 5.96
N LEU A 82 -10.86 20.07 5.42
CA LEU A 82 -10.18 19.69 4.17
C LEU A 82 -9.35 18.41 4.36
N ALA A 83 -8.58 18.31 5.44
CA ALA A 83 -7.82 17.11 5.76
C ALA A 83 -8.73 15.89 5.96
N ALA A 84 -9.87 16.08 6.63
CA ALA A 84 -10.89 15.04 6.79
C ALA A 84 -11.48 14.61 5.43
N LEU A 85 -11.80 15.57 4.56
CA LEU A 85 -12.30 15.30 3.21
C LEU A 85 -11.29 14.50 2.38
N LEU A 86 -10.00 14.85 2.43
CA LEU A 86 -8.93 14.07 1.79
C LEU A 86 -8.88 12.64 2.33
N GLY A 87 -9.00 12.46 3.65
CA GLY A 87 -9.10 11.14 4.27
C GLY A 87 -10.28 10.32 3.76
N VAL A 88 -11.47 10.92 3.64
CA VAL A 88 -12.66 10.26 3.08
C VAL A 88 -12.44 9.85 1.63
N VAL A 89 -11.88 10.75 0.80
CA VAL A 89 -11.58 10.46 -0.60
C VAL A 89 -10.60 9.28 -0.73
N VAL A 90 -9.50 9.28 0.03
CA VAL A 90 -8.53 8.18 0.02
C VAL A 90 -9.16 6.87 0.50
N GLY A 91 -9.91 6.90 1.59
CA GLY A 91 -10.62 5.72 2.09
C GLY A 91 -11.59 5.15 1.07
N ALA A 92 -12.35 6.00 0.37
CA ALA A 92 -13.27 5.60 -0.69
C ALA A 92 -12.54 4.99 -1.91
N LEU A 93 -11.39 5.57 -2.30
CA LEU A 93 -10.56 5.03 -3.38
C LEU A 93 -10.01 3.64 -3.04
N VAL A 94 -9.47 3.46 -1.83
CA VAL A 94 -8.98 2.16 -1.35
C VAL A 94 -10.12 1.14 -1.33
N TRP A 95 -11.27 1.51 -0.78
CA TRP A 95 -12.45 0.64 -0.79
C TRP A 95 -12.86 0.21 -2.20
N ARG A 96 -12.87 1.15 -3.15
CA ARG A 96 -13.22 0.91 -4.56
C ARG A 96 -12.19 -0.02 -5.22
N LEU A 97 -10.90 0.18 -4.99
CA LEU A 97 -9.82 -0.67 -5.51
C LEU A 97 -9.96 -2.12 -5.02
N PHE A 98 -10.19 -2.31 -3.72
CA PHE A 98 -10.42 -3.65 -3.17
C PHE A 98 -11.72 -4.28 -3.69
N SER A 99 -12.74 -3.48 -3.96
CA SER A 99 -13.99 -3.97 -4.56
C SER A 99 -13.80 -4.42 -6.00
N ALA A 100 -13.04 -3.67 -6.79
CA ALA A 100 -12.66 -4.06 -8.15
C ALA A 100 -11.81 -5.34 -8.15
N GLN A 101 -10.90 -5.49 -7.18
CA GLN A 101 -10.08 -6.69 -7.06
C GLN A 101 -10.90 -7.91 -6.61
N ALA A 102 -11.86 -7.74 -5.71
CA ALA A 102 -12.75 -8.83 -5.28
C ALA A 102 -13.73 -9.29 -6.38
N ALA A 103 -14.06 -8.40 -7.34
CA ALA A 103 -14.86 -8.74 -8.51
C ALA A 103 -14.07 -9.55 -9.57
N ARG A 104 -12.74 -9.63 -9.45
CA ARG A 104 -11.94 -10.50 -10.33
C ARG A 104 -12.12 -11.95 -9.88
N PRO A 105 -12.44 -12.88 -10.80
CA PRO A 105 -12.49 -14.30 -10.46
C PRO A 105 -11.15 -14.72 -9.88
N ALA A 106 -11.15 -15.25 -8.66
CA ALA A 106 -9.93 -15.79 -8.09
C ALA A 106 -9.47 -16.97 -8.95
N VAL A 107 -8.27 -16.87 -9.54
CA VAL A 107 -7.69 -17.94 -10.34
C VAL A 107 -7.61 -19.18 -9.45
N SER A 108 -8.32 -20.23 -9.82
CA SER A 108 -8.40 -21.43 -8.99
C SER A 108 -7.00 -22.04 -8.81
N ALA A 109 -6.78 -22.81 -7.73
CA ALA A 109 -5.50 -23.48 -7.54
C ALA A 109 -5.12 -24.36 -8.75
N GLN A 110 -6.12 -24.95 -9.40
CA GLN A 110 -6.00 -25.74 -10.62
C GLN A 110 -5.55 -24.88 -11.81
N GLU A 111 -6.18 -23.72 -12.03
CA GLU A 111 -5.78 -22.78 -13.08
C GLU A 111 -4.34 -22.27 -12.87
N ARG A 112 -3.96 -21.92 -11.63
CA ARG A 112 -2.56 -21.54 -11.33
C ARG A 112 -1.57 -22.67 -11.61
N MET A 113 -1.98 -23.92 -11.41
CA MET A 113 -1.14 -25.09 -11.67
C MET A 113 -0.95 -25.32 -13.18
N VAL A 114 -2.01 -25.16 -13.97
CA VAL A 114 -1.95 -25.21 -15.44
C VAL A 114 -1.06 -24.09 -15.98
N GLU A 115 -1.14 -22.87 -15.47
CA GLU A 115 -0.28 -21.77 -15.92
C GLU A 115 1.19 -21.98 -15.57
N ARG A 116 1.48 -22.43 -14.35
CA ARG A 116 2.84 -22.79 -13.96
C ARG A 116 3.39 -23.92 -14.84
N PHE A 117 2.56 -24.89 -15.20
CA PHE A 117 2.92 -25.97 -16.11
C PHE A 117 3.23 -25.43 -17.51
N ALA A 118 2.36 -24.59 -18.06
CA ALA A 118 2.53 -23.96 -19.35
C ALA A 118 3.84 -23.14 -19.41
N HIS A 119 4.13 -22.32 -18.38
CA HIS A 119 5.39 -21.58 -18.27
C HIS A 119 6.62 -22.49 -18.22
N ARG A 120 6.54 -23.63 -17.52
CA ARG A 120 7.66 -24.61 -17.46
C ARG A 120 7.91 -25.32 -18.79
N ASN A 121 6.89 -25.47 -19.63
CA ASN A 121 6.98 -26.11 -20.95
C ASN A 121 7.11 -25.10 -22.11
N GLY A 122 7.64 -23.90 -21.85
CA GLY A 122 7.89 -22.91 -22.91
C GLY A 122 6.62 -22.30 -23.51
N GLY A 123 5.52 -22.29 -22.76
CA GLY A 123 4.25 -21.67 -23.16
C GLY A 123 3.39 -22.52 -24.09
N ARG A 124 3.77 -23.77 -24.37
CA ARG A 124 2.98 -24.72 -25.18
C ARG A 124 2.86 -26.06 -24.45
N PHE A 125 1.69 -26.67 -24.47
CA PHE A 125 1.47 -28.01 -23.90
C PHE A 125 0.23 -28.69 -24.46
N THR A 126 0.16 -30.01 -24.42
CA THR A 126 -1.05 -30.77 -24.70
C THR A 126 -1.79 -31.16 -23.43
N LEU A 127 -3.06 -31.55 -23.55
CA LEU A 127 -3.85 -31.98 -22.40
C LEU A 127 -3.35 -33.31 -21.81
N ASP A 128 -2.76 -34.16 -22.64
CA ASP A 128 -2.11 -35.41 -22.22
C ASP A 128 -0.82 -35.12 -21.44
N ASP A 129 0.01 -34.17 -21.91
CA ASP A 129 1.21 -33.75 -21.17
C ASP A 129 0.85 -33.23 -19.78
N LEU A 130 -0.21 -32.43 -19.70
CA LEU A 130 -0.71 -31.88 -18.44
C LEU A 130 -1.19 -32.98 -17.50
N SER A 131 -1.95 -33.95 -18.02
CA SER A 131 -2.48 -35.07 -17.23
C SER A 131 -1.39 -36.03 -16.76
N ALA A 132 -0.34 -36.23 -17.55
CA ALA A 132 0.77 -37.12 -17.23
C ALA A 132 1.77 -36.52 -16.23
N ARG A 133 1.97 -35.19 -16.26
CA ARG A 133 3.06 -34.52 -15.51
C ARG A 133 2.57 -33.58 -14.40
N SER A 134 1.26 -33.42 -14.25
CA SER A 134 0.64 -32.63 -13.18
C SER A 134 -0.18 -33.53 -12.24
N PRO A 135 -0.28 -33.22 -10.94
CA PRO A 135 -1.14 -33.96 -10.01
C PRO A 135 -2.65 -33.69 -10.21
N LEU A 136 -3.06 -33.17 -11.37
CA LEU A 136 -4.46 -32.89 -11.70
C LEU A 136 -5.10 -34.14 -12.29
N SER A 137 -6.34 -34.45 -11.89
CA SER A 137 -7.11 -35.47 -12.61
C SER A 137 -7.44 -34.99 -14.03
N GLY A 138 -7.65 -35.91 -14.97
CA GLY A 138 -7.98 -35.55 -16.36
C GLY A 138 -9.23 -34.67 -16.48
N GLU A 139 -10.20 -34.80 -15.59
CA GLU A 139 -11.38 -33.91 -15.53
C GLU A 139 -11.04 -32.52 -14.99
N GLN A 140 -10.20 -32.43 -13.95
CA GLN A 140 -9.74 -31.15 -13.41
C GLN A 140 -8.87 -30.40 -14.43
N ALA A 141 -8.01 -31.11 -15.15
CA ALA A 141 -7.18 -30.56 -16.23
C ALA A 141 -8.05 -29.99 -17.36
N ARG A 142 -9.06 -30.74 -17.82
CA ARG A 142 -10.02 -30.27 -18.83
C ARG A 142 -10.82 -29.06 -18.36
N ALA A 143 -11.35 -29.09 -17.14
CA ALA A 143 -12.13 -27.98 -16.60
C ALA A 143 -11.29 -26.70 -16.43
N ALA A 144 -10.04 -26.82 -15.94
CA ALA A 144 -9.15 -25.67 -15.75
C ALA A 144 -8.67 -25.08 -17.08
N THR A 145 -8.28 -25.91 -18.06
CA THR A 145 -7.90 -25.43 -19.40
C THR A 145 -9.07 -24.79 -20.15
N ALA A 146 -10.28 -25.33 -20.03
CA ALA A 146 -11.49 -24.71 -20.60
C ALA A 146 -11.74 -23.31 -20.01
N ARG A 147 -11.64 -23.14 -18.69
CA ARG A 147 -11.78 -21.83 -18.03
C ARG A 147 -10.68 -20.84 -18.42
N LEU A 148 -9.43 -21.30 -18.54
CA LEU A 148 -8.31 -20.46 -18.99
C LEU A 148 -8.42 -20.05 -20.46
N THR A 149 -8.97 -20.93 -21.30
CA THR A 149 -9.25 -20.62 -22.72
C THR A 149 -10.39 -19.61 -22.83
N ALA A 150 -11.48 -19.81 -22.06
CA ALA A 150 -12.62 -18.89 -22.04
C ALA A 150 -12.27 -17.49 -21.51
N SER A 151 -11.26 -17.39 -20.64
CA SER A 151 -10.74 -16.11 -20.14
C SER A 151 -9.66 -15.48 -21.04
N GLY A 152 -9.35 -16.09 -22.18
CA GLY A 152 -8.37 -15.59 -23.15
C GLY A 152 -6.90 -15.77 -22.73
N ARG A 153 -6.63 -16.43 -21.59
CA ARG A 153 -5.28 -16.64 -21.06
C ARG A 153 -4.55 -17.81 -21.75
N LEU A 154 -5.31 -18.72 -22.35
CA LEU A 154 -4.82 -19.75 -23.25
C LEU A 154 -5.49 -19.61 -24.62
N THR A 155 -4.72 -19.88 -25.67
CA THR A 155 -5.22 -20.06 -27.04
C THR A 155 -5.10 -21.53 -27.39
N ARG A 156 -6.18 -22.13 -27.92
CA ARG A 156 -6.14 -23.50 -28.44
C ARG A 156 -5.67 -23.48 -29.89
N ASP A 157 -4.64 -24.25 -30.18
CA ASP A 157 -4.06 -24.44 -31.51
C ASP A 157 -4.03 -25.95 -31.81
N GLY A 158 -5.12 -26.44 -32.42
CA GLY A 158 -5.37 -27.88 -32.60
C GLY A 158 -5.49 -28.63 -31.27
N ASP A 159 -4.59 -29.60 -31.06
CA ASP A 159 -4.49 -30.40 -29.83
C ASP A 159 -3.55 -29.79 -28.78
N THR A 160 -2.87 -28.69 -29.14
CA THR A 160 -1.99 -27.93 -28.26
C THR A 160 -2.67 -26.69 -27.68
N TYR A 161 -2.30 -26.35 -26.46
CA TYR A 161 -2.63 -25.09 -25.81
C TYR A 161 -1.39 -24.21 -25.76
N ARG A 162 -1.56 -22.93 -26.09
CA ARG A 162 -0.52 -21.91 -26.01
C ARG A 162 -0.91 -20.84 -25.00
N LEU A 163 0.06 -20.35 -24.23
CA LEU A 163 -0.13 -19.12 -23.46
C LEU A 163 -0.34 -17.94 -24.43
N SER A 164 -1.38 -17.16 -24.18
CA SER A 164 -1.67 -15.94 -24.94
C SER A 164 -0.78 -14.78 -24.51
#